data_AF-A0A7H8QGW4-F1
#
_entry.id   AF-A0A7H8QGW4-F1
#
_cell.length_a   1.000
_cell.length_b   1.000
_cell.length_c   1.000
_cell.angle_alpha   90.00
_cell.angle_beta   90.00
_cell.angle_gamma   90.00
#
_symmetry.space_group_name_H-M   'P 1'
#
loop_
_entity.id
_entity.type
_entity.pdbx_description
1 polymer ?
#
loop_
_entity_poly.entity_id
_entity_poly.type
_entity_poly.pdbx_seq_one_letter_code
_entity_poly.pdbx_strand_id
1 'polypeptide(L)'
;MSKIIAVIGATGVQGGSVARTFSGIPGWEVRGITRNPASPAARKLEEAGVTLVQADLDNVNSLIAAFQGVNAIFGVTDFWQFAEKQSTLDIARSKGITWNEASYLQELEHGKNLVDAAAHVVKEGKLEKMVYSSLSDAKKASKGKYTWVYHFDGKAKVVQYLEEKSHESAEHRALFEKTSYVQMGYYLDNWNKNPILFPKKVGRATYIHPLLI
;
A
#
# COMPACT_ATOMS: atom_id res chain seq x y z
N MET A 1 -23.22 -16.86 -4.99
CA MET A 1 -22.84 -15.63 -4.25
C MET A 1 -21.50 -15.17 -4.79
N SER A 2 -21.38 -13.88 -5.10
CA SER A 2 -20.13 -13.22 -5.50
C SER A 2 -19.18 -13.10 -4.30
N LYS A 3 -17.87 -13.16 -4.56
CA LYS A 3 -16.82 -12.84 -3.58
C LYS A 3 -16.48 -11.36 -3.66
N ILE A 4 -16.13 -10.74 -2.54
CA ILE A 4 -15.80 -9.32 -2.47
C ILE A 4 -14.30 -9.14 -2.24
N ILE A 5 -13.64 -8.32 -3.06
CA ILE A 5 -12.29 -7.83 -2.81
C ILE A 5 -12.32 -6.36 -2.35
N ALA A 6 -11.75 -6.08 -1.18
CA ALA A 6 -11.44 -4.72 -0.75
C ALA A 6 -10.09 -4.27 -1.32
N VAL A 7 -10.06 -3.09 -1.92
CA VAL A 7 -8.85 -2.55 -2.56
C VAL A 7 -8.51 -1.20 -1.93
N ILE A 8 -7.48 -1.18 -1.09
CA ILE A 8 -6.90 0.07 -0.58
C ILE A 8 -6.16 0.79 -1.71
N GLY A 9 -6.23 2.12 -1.72
CA GLY A 9 -5.56 2.91 -2.76
C GLY A 9 -6.16 2.68 -4.14
N ALA A 10 -7.48 2.43 -4.22
CA ALA A 10 -8.18 2.09 -5.46
C ALA A 10 -8.01 3.16 -6.55
N THR A 11 -7.84 4.44 -6.19
CA THR A 11 -7.60 5.52 -7.15
C THR A 11 -6.14 5.69 -7.55
N GLY A 12 -5.22 4.92 -6.96
CA GLY A 12 -3.79 4.94 -7.26
C GLY A 12 -3.39 4.00 -8.40
N VAL A 13 -2.10 3.94 -8.70
CA VAL A 13 -1.56 3.10 -9.80
C VAL A 13 -1.79 1.61 -9.53
N GLN A 14 -1.34 1.11 -8.38
CA GLN A 14 -1.47 -0.30 -8.04
C GLN A 14 -2.93 -0.70 -7.77
N GLY A 15 -3.57 -0.05 -6.79
CA GLY A 15 -4.94 -0.37 -6.40
C GLY A 15 -5.93 -0.19 -7.56
N GLY A 16 -5.76 0.84 -8.40
CA GLY A 16 -6.61 1.03 -9.58
C GLY A 16 -6.46 -0.07 -10.62
N SER A 17 -5.25 -0.61 -10.79
CA SER A 17 -5.01 -1.77 -11.66
C SER A 17 -5.74 -3.01 -11.12
N VAL A 18 -5.62 -3.29 -9.81
CA VAL A 18 -6.31 -4.40 -9.15
C VAL A 18 -7.82 -4.25 -9.26
N ALA A 19 -8.36 -3.06 -8.95
CA ALA A 19 -9.79 -2.77 -8.99
C ALA A 19 -10.39 -3.00 -10.39
N ARG A 20 -9.76 -2.44 -11.43
CA ARG A 20 -10.22 -2.65 -12.83
C ARG A 20 -10.09 -4.10 -13.29
N THR A 21 -9.06 -4.81 -12.83
CA THR A 21 -8.88 -6.23 -13.17
C THR A 21 -10.01 -7.06 -12.58
N PHE A 22 -10.27 -6.91 -11.27
CA PHE A 22 -11.29 -7.69 -10.58
C PHE A 22 -12.72 -7.32 -10.99
N SER A 23 -12.99 -6.08 -11.42
CA SER A 23 -14.33 -5.71 -11.91
C SER A 23 -14.72 -6.42 -13.21
N GLY A 24 -13.75 -6.95 -13.95
CA GLY A 24 -13.97 -7.77 -15.14
C GLY A 24 -14.07 -9.28 -14.88
N ILE A 25 -13.86 -9.77 -13.65
CA ILE A 25 -13.84 -11.21 -13.35
C ILE A 25 -15.23 -11.66 -12.87
N PRO A 26 -15.91 -12.59 -13.57
CA PRO A 26 -17.19 -13.13 -13.13
C PRO A 26 -17.11 -13.74 -11.72
N GLY A 27 -18.11 -13.44 -10.89
CA GLY A 27 -18.16 -13.93 -9.51
C GLY A 27 -17.37 -13.09 -8.50
N TRP A 28 -16.77 -11.96 -8.91
CA TRP A 28 -16.16 -10.98 -8.02
C TRP A 28 -16.87 -9.65 -8.04
N GLU A 29 -16.91 -9.01 -6.87
CA GLU A 29 -17.29 -7.62 -6.66
C GLU A 29 -16.10 -6.86 -6.08
N VAL A 30 -15.94 -5.61 -6.50
CA VAL A 30 -14.83 -4.76 -6.04
C VAL A 30 -15.36 -3.70 -5.10
N ARG A 31 -14.78 -3.66 -3.90
CA ARG A 31 -14.94 -2.58 -2.93
C ARG A 31 -13.69 -1.69 -2.97
N GLY A 32 -13.76 -0.60 -3.73
CA GLY A 32 -12.69 0.38 -3.85
C GLY A 32 -12.66 1.31 -2.64
N ILE A 33 -11.59 1.27 -1.85
CA ILE A 33 -11.45 2.11 -0.66
C ILE A 33 -10.68 3.38 -1.02
N THR A 34 -11.26 4.53 -0.68
CA THR A 34 -10.69 5.86 -0.93
C THR A 34 -11.10 6.84 0.16
N ARG A 35 -10.30 7.87 0.42
CA ARG A 35 -10.68 8.98 1.32
C ARG A 35 -11.72 9.91 0.71
N ASN A 36 -11.77 9.98 -0.62
CA ASN A 36 -12.69 10.87 -1.34
C ASN A 36 -13.39 10.11 -2.49
N PRO A 37 -14.54 9.50 -2.21
CA PRO A 37 -15.37 8.83 -3.23
C PRO A 37 -15.86 9.79 -4.32
N ALA A 38 -15.96 11.09 -4.03
CA ALA A 38 -16.37 12.12 -4.98
C ALA A 38 -15.21 12.66 -5.84
N SER A 39 -14.01 12.10 -5.77
CA SER A 39 -12.92 12.51 -6.65
C SER A 39 -13.17 12.07 -8.12
N PRO A 40 -12.64 12.79 -9.14
CA PRO A 40 -12.78 12.38 -10.53
C PRO A 40 -12.24 10.96 -10.80
N ALA A 41 -11.14 10.57 -10.14
CA ALA A 41 -10.57 9.23 -10.26
C ALA A 41 -11.48 8.15 -9.65
N ALA A 42 -12.13 8.45 -8.53
CA ALA A 42 -13.07 7.54 -7.90
C ALA A 42 -14.32 7.34 -8.77
N ARG A 43 -14.94 8.43 -9.28
CA ARG A 43 -16.09 8.34 -10.19
C ARG A 43 -15.82 7.46 -11.42
N LYS A 44 -14.62 7.57 -12.01
CA LYS A 44 -14.23 6.68 -13.13
C LYS A 44 -14.18 5.20 -12.76
N LEU A 45 -13.87 4.86 -11.50
CA LEU A 45 -13.90 3.47 -11.04
C LEU A 45 -15.34 3.00 -10.81
N GLU A 46 -16.19 3.88 -10.28
CA GLU A 46 -17.62 3.61 -10.11
C GLU A 46 -18.29 3.31 -11.47
N GLU A 47 -18.00 4.12 -12.48
CA GLU A 47 -18.42 3.87 -13.88
C GLU A 47 -17.92 2.52 -14.42
N ALA A 48 -16.80 2.01 -13.89
CA ALA A 48 -16.22 0.71 -14.24
C ALA A 48 -16.73 -0.46 -13.36
N GLY A 49 -17.80 -0.24 -12.58
CA GLY A 49 -18.44 -1.28 -11.76
C GLY A 49 -17.81 -1.49 -10.39
N VAL A 50 -17.00 -0.54 -9.90
CA VAL A 50 -16.40 -0.61 -8.56
C VAL A 50 -17.30 0.09 -7.54
N THR A 51 -17.69 -0.61 -6.48
CA THR A 51 -18.38 0.00 -5.33
C THR A 51 -17.37 0.78 -4.49
N LEU A 52 -17.55 2.09 -4.38
CA LEU A 52 -16.66 2.94 -3.61
C LEU A 52 -17.09 3.00 -2.14
N VAL A 53 -16.12 2.87 -1.24
CA VAL A 53 -16.31 3.03 0.21
C VAL A 53 -15.31 4.02 0.76
N GLN A 54 -15.81 4.97 1.56
CA GLN A 54 -14.96 5.93 2.24
C GLN A 54 -14.31 5.30 3.48
N ALA A 55 -12.99 5.28 3.53
CA ALA A 55 -12.23 4.97 4.73
C ALA A 55 -10.84 5.61 4.67
N ASP A 56 -10.21 5.74 5.83
CA ASP A 56 -8.89 6.36 5.99
C ASP A 56 -7.92 5.44 6.74
N LEU A 57 -6.67 5.40 6.29
CA LEU A 57 -5.60 4.64 6.93
C LEU A 57 -5.20 5.24 8.30
N ASP A 58 -5.58 6.49 8.56
CA ASP A 58 -5.47 7.12 9.89
C ASP A 58 -6.62 6.73 10.84
N ASN A 59 -7.66 6.01 10.36
CA ASN A 59 -8.82 5.63 11.15
C ASN A 59 -9.13 4.13 11.02
N VAL A 60 -8.59 3.35 11.95
CA VAL A 60 -8.75 1.88 12.03
C VAL A 60 -10.22 1.45 11.99
N ASN A 61 -11.12 2.15 12.70
CA ASN A 61 -12.54 1.79 12.73
C ASN A 61 -13.22 1.94 11.36
N SER A 62 -12.80 2.95 10.59
CA SER A 62 -13.29 3.13 9.21
C SER A 62 -12.82 1.98 8.29
N LEU A 63 -11.59 1.49 8.50
CA LEU A 63 -11.06 0.34 7.77
C LEU A 63 -11.78 -0.95 8.15
N ILE A 64 -12.03 -1.18 9.45
CA ILE A 64 -12.80 -2.33 9.94
C ILE A 64 -14.17 -2.36 9.26
N ALA A 65 -14.90 -1.24 9.27
CA ALA A 65 -16.19 -1.14 8.59
C ALA A 65 -16.07 -1.41 7.08
N ALA A 66 -15.03 -0.88 6.43
CA ALA A 66 -14.79 -1.11 5.01
C ALA A 66 -14.37 -2.56 4.68
N PHE A 67 -13.83 -3.31 5.63
CA PHE A 67 -13.42 -4.70 5.45
C PHE A 67 -14.49 -5.72 5.86
N GLN A 68 -15.63 -5.29 6.40
CA GLN A 68 -16.69 -6.23 6.79
C GLN A 68 -17.18 -7.09 5.61
N GLY A 69 -17.22 -8.40 5.86
CA GLY A 69 -17.71 -9.39 4.92
C GLY A 69 -16.91 -9.60 3.64
N VAL A 70 -15.68 -9.10 3.54
CA VAL A 70 -14.84 -9.26 2.34
C VAL A 70 -14.14 -10.61 2.31
N ASN A 71 -13.90 -11.13 1.11
CA ASN A 71 -13.19 -12.39 0.88
C ASN A 71 -11.68 -12.17 0.65
N ALA A 72 -11.32 -11.04 0.07
CA ALA A 72 -9.93 -10.68 -0.16
C ALA A 72 -9.65 -9.21 0.14
N ILE A 73 -8.41 -8.90 0.51
CA ILE A 73 -7.91 -7.53 0.69
C ILE A 73 -6.65 -7.34 -0.15
N PHE A 74 -6.61 -6.28 -0.97
CA PHE A 74 -5.38 -5.75 -1.53
C PHE A 74 -4.98 -4.49 -0.74
N GLY A 75 -3.84 -4.56 -0.06
CA GLY A 75 -3.31 -3.49 0.79
C GLY A 75 -2.09 -2.82 0.19
N VAL A 76 -2.11 -1.49 0.11
CA VAL A 76 -0.95 -0.67 -0.29
C VAL A 76 -0.96 0.63 0.51
N THR A 77 0.21 1.06 0.94
CA THR A 77 0.45 2.37 1.59
C THR A 77 1.29 3.26 0.69
N ASP A 78 1.23 4.58 0.90
CA ASP A 78 1.94 5.56 0.07
C ASP A 78 2.82 6.48 0.94
N PHE A 79 4.13 6.24 0.92
CA PHE A 79 5.14 7.10 1.52
C PHE A 79 5.09 8.53 0.97
N TRP A 80 4.96 8.65 -0.35
CA TRP A 80 5.12 9.92 -1.06
C TRP A 80 3.95 10.86 -0.82
N GLN A 81 2.82 10.36 -0.31
CA GLN A 81 1.73 11.21 0.15
C GLN A 81 2.15 12.14 1.30
N PHE A 82 3.21 11.83 2.04
CA PHE A 82 3.70 12.64 3.16
C PHE A 82 4.85 13.57 2.77
N ALA A 83 5.42 13.38 1.58
CA ALA A 83 6.56 14.15 1.12
C ALA A 83 6.21 15.65 1.11
N GLU A 84 7.04 16.43 1.81
CA GLU A 84 7.00 17.90 1.85
C GLU A 84 5.66 18.52 2.31
N LYS A 85 4.77 17.73 2.93
CA LYS A 85 3.56 18.26 3.55
C LYS A 85 3.90 19.07 4.80
N GLN A 86 3.24 20.20 4.99
CA GLN A 86 3.46 21.05 6.15
C GLN A 86 3.28 20.29 7.48
N SER A 87 2.23 19.47 7.59
CA SER A 87 2.00 18.63 8.77
C SER A 87 3.16 17.67 9.07
N THR A 88 3.76 17.08 8.03
CA THR A 88 4.92 16.20 8.17
C THR A 88 6.18 16.98 8.54
N LEU A 89 6.36 18.19 8.02
CA LEU A 89 7.46 19.08 8.41
C LEU A 89 7.34 19.52 9.88
N ASP A 90 6.13 19.76 10.37
CA ASP A 90 5.91 20.14 11.77
C ASP A 90 6.15 18.96 12.73
N ILE A 91 5.77 17.74 12.34
CA ILE A 91 6.15 16.50 13.06
C ILE A 91 7.68 16.35 13.08
N ALA A 92 8.33 16.55 11.94
CA ALA A 92 9.79 16.45 11.83
C ALA A 92 10.50 17.44 12.77
N ARG A 93 10.07 18.71 12.76
CA ARG A 93 10.60 19.76 13.65
C ARG A 93 10.37 19.43 15.12
N SER A 94 9.15 19.05 15.51
CA SER A 94 8.83 18.76 16.91
C SER A 94 9.59 17.56 17.49
N LYS A 95 9.97 16.60 16.64
CA LYS A 95 10.73 15.40 17.04
C LYS A 95 12.23 15.51 16.83
N GLY A 96 12.72 16.58 16.19
CA GLY A 96 14.14 16.72 15.84
C GLY A 96 14.64 15.70 14.81
N ILE A 97 13.76 15.26 13.90
CA ILE A 97 14.05 14.26 12.87
C ILE A 97 13.91 14.85 11.47
N THR A 98 14.31 14.09 10.45
CA THR A 98 14.16 14.49 9.04
C THR A 98 12.72 14.32 8.55
N TRP A 99 12.33 15.02 7.48
CA TRP A 99 10.98 14.90 6.91
C TRP A 99 10.70 13.49 6.35
N ASN A 100 11.73 12.83 5.80
CA ASN A 100 11.67 11.48 5.26
C ASN A 100 11.54 10.43 6.38
N GLU A 101 12.18 10.66 7.53
CA GLU A 101 11.96 9.82 8.72
C GLU A 101 10.55 10.01 9.30
N ALA A 102 10.05 11.25 9.37
CA ALA A 102 8.66 11.51 9.77
C ALA A 102 7.65 10.86 8.80
N SER A 103 7.92 10.91 7.49
CA SER A 103 7.13 10.23 6.45
C SER A 103 7.11 8.71 6.65
N TYR A 104 8.27 8.12 6.97
CA TYR A 104 8.39 6.71 7.29
C TYR A 104 7.53 6.30 8.49
N LEU A 105 7.57 7.09 9.57
CA LEU A 105 6.78 6.80 10.77
C LEU A 105 5.27 6.86 10.48
N GLN A 106 4.82 7.85 9.71
CA GLN A 106 3.41 7.97 9.33
C GLN A 106 2.96 6.83 8.40
N GLU A 107 3.76 6.47 7.38
CA GLU A 107 3.43 5.36 6.49
C GLU A 107 3.44 4.01 7.22
N LEU A 108 4.39 3.81 8.16
CA LEU A 108 4.44 2.64 9.00
C LEU A 108 3.15 2.51 9.82
N GLU A 109 2.67 3.62 10.39
CA GLU A 109 1.41 3.64 11.14
C GLU A 109 0.20 3.29 10.24
N HIS A 110 0.14 3.84 9.02
CA HIS A 110 -0.87 3.46 8.03
C HIS A 110 -0.87 1.95 7.75
N GLY A 111 0.31 1.34 7.65
CA GLY A 111 0.45 -0.09 7.42
C GLY A 111 0.02 -0.94 8.61
N LYS A 112 0.34 -0.52 9.84
CA LYS A 112 -0.12 -1.17 11.08
C LYS A 112 -1.63 -1.11 11.21
N ASN A 113 -2.22 0.06 10.99
CA ASN A 113 -3.67 0.26 11.02
C ASN A 113 -4.41 -0.63 10.02
N LEU A 114 -3.85 -0.81 8.82
CA LEU A 114 -4.36 -1.74 7.82
C LEU A 114 -4.32 -3.19 8.33
N VAL A 115 -3.18 -3.62 8.88
CA VAL A 115 -2.99 -4.96 9.44
C VAL A 115 -3.99 -5.23 10.58
N ASP A 116 -4.08 -4.31 11.55
CA ASP A 116 -4.94 -4.46 12.71
C ASP A 116 -6.42 -4.52 12.31
N ALA A 117 -6.83 -3.66 11.36
CA ALA A 117 -8.19 -3.68 10.82
C ALA A 117 -8.50 -4.98 10.06
N ALA A 118 -7.55 -5.46 9.25
CA ALA A 118 -7.71 -6.73 8.53
C ALA A 118 -7.80 -7.91 9.51
N ALA A 119 -6.96 -7.94 10.55
CA ALA A 119 -6.98 -8.97 11.58
C ALA A 119 -8.33 -8.97 12.33
N HIS A 120 -8.85 -7.77 12.64
CA HIS A 120 -10.15 -7.63 13.31
C HIS A 120 -11.29 -8.34 12.58
N VAL A 121 -11.32 -8.29 11.24
CA VAL A 121 -12.40 -8.89 10.45
C VAL A 121 -12.16 -10.37 10.12
N VAL A 122 -10.97 -10.92 10.39
CA VAL A 122 -10.71 -12.36 10.19
C VAL A 122 -11.66 -13.22 11.01
N LYS A 123 -12.04 -12.77 12.22
CA LYS A 123 -12.98 -13.47 13.10
C LYS A 123 -14.39 -13.65 12.50
N GLU A 124 -14.76 -12.82 11.52
CA GLU A 124 -16.03 -12.94 10.79
C GLU A 124 -16.01 -14.11 9.79
N GLY A 125 -14.86 -14.76 9.61
CA GLY A 125 -14.70 -16.03 8.89
C GLY A 125 -14.73 -15.95 7.37
N LYS A 126 -15.00 -14.78 6.78
CA LYS A 126 -15.07 -14.60 5.32
C LYS A 126 -13.73 -14.30 4.65
N LEU A 127 -12.76 -13.73 5.39
CA LEU A 127 -11.48 -13.36 4.79
C LEU A 127 -10.66 -14.61 4.44
N GLU A 128 -10.37 -14.77 3.15
CA GLU A 128 -9.62 -15.89 2.60
C GLU A 128 -8.16 -15.50 2.32
N LYS A 129 -7.92 -14.26 1.86
CA LYS A 129 -6.60 -13.82 1.40
C LYS A 129 -6.36 -12.33 1.62
N MET A 130 -5.19 -11.98 2.13
CA MET A 130 -4.64 -10.62 2.01
C MET A 130 -3.43 -10.63 1.06
N VAL A 131 -3.37 -9.68 0.15
CA VAL A 131 -2.17 -9.37 -0.63
C VAL A 131 -1.69 -7.99 -0.22
N TYR A 132 -0.51 -7.91 0.37
CA TYR A 132 0.09 -6.64 0.79
C TYR A 132 1.25 -6.25 -0.13
N SER A 133 1.18 -5.05 -0.71
CA SER A 133 2.25 -4.46 -1.50
C SER A 133 3.37 -4.00 -0.57
N SER A 134 4.38 -4.85 -0.41
CA SER A 134 5.56 -4.57 0.42
C SER A 134 6.81 -4.30 -0.42
N LEU A 135 7.91 -3.98 0.25
CA LEU A 135 9.24 -3.82 -0.32
C LEU A 135 10.27 -4.45 0.61
N SER A 136 11.51 -4.57 0.14
CA SER A 136 12.60 -5.21 0.89
C SER A 136 13.12 -4.34 2.04
N ASP A 137 13.58 -4.96 3.14
CA ASP A 137 14.30 -4.28 4.22
C ASP A 137 15.74 -4.00 3.76
N ALA A 138 15.97 -2.82 3.18
CA ALA A 138 17.25 -2.44 2.61
C ALA A 138 18.33 -2.31 3.69
N LYS A 139 17.95 -1.81 4.88
CA LYS A 139 18.86 -1.71 6.03
C LYS A 139 19.33 -3.08 6.49
N LYS A 140 18.42 -4.04 6.65
CA LYS A 140 18.76 -5.43 7.01
C LYS A 140 19.58 -6.11 5.92
N ALA A 141 19.13 -6.03 4.66
CA ALA A 141 19.81 -6.67 3.53
C ALA A 141 21.24 -6.15 3.33
N SER A 142 21.46 -4.86 3.59
CA SER A 142 22.78 -4.22 3.46
C SER A 142 23.63 -4.28 4.73
N LYS A 143 23.20 -5.04 5.77
CA LYS A 143 23.87 -5.13 7.08
C LYS A 143 24.14 -3.75 7.71
N GLY A 144 23.19 -2.84 7.56
CA GLY A 144 23.26 -1.48 8.10
C GLY A 144 24.04 -0.47 7.25
N LYS A 145 24.54 -0.85 6.06
CA LYS A 145 25.23 0.10 5.17
C LYS A 145 24.29 1.18 4.62
N TYR A 146 23.07 0.81 4.25
CA TYR A 146 22.06 1.76 3.75
C TYR A 146 20.97 1.95 4.79
N THR A 147 20.94 3.11 5.42
CA THR A 147 20.06 3.38 6.58
C THR A 147 18.89 4.30 6.28
N TRP A 148 18.79 4.82 5.06
CA TRP A 148 17.88 5.93 4.70
C TRP A 148 16.87 5.55 3.61
N VAL A 149 16.72 4.25 3.28
CA VAL A 149 15.79 3.77 2.25
C VAL A 149 14.39 3.60 2.87
N TYR A 150 13.92 4.66 3.51
CA TYR A 150 12.74 4.70 4.37
C TYR A 150 11.45 4.18 3.72
N HIS A 151 11.21 4.51 2.45
CA HIS A 151 10.03 4.07 1.70
C HIS A 151 10.02 2.56 1.38
N PHE A 152 11.17 1.88 1.46
CA PHE A 152 11.28 0.43 1.39
C PHE A 152 11.18 -0.18 2.80
N ASP A 153 12.01 0.34 3.72
CA ASP A 153 12.14 -0.17 5.07
C ASP A 153 10.82 -0.09 5.85
N GLY A 154 10.01 0.95 5.65
CA GLY A 154 8.68 1.11 6.24
C GLY A 154 7.74 -0.04 5.90
N LYS A 155 7.69 -0.42 4.61
CA LYS A 155 6.84 -1.54 4.15
C LYS A 155 7.33 -2.87 4.68
N ALA A 156 8.65 -3.08 4.73
CA ALA A 156 9.23 -4.27 5.33
C ALA A 156 8.94 -4.36 6.84
N LYS A 157 8.90 -3.22 7.53
CA LYS A 157 8.53 -3.15 8.95
C LYS A 157 7.06 -3.47 9.23
N VAL A 158 6.15 -3.19 8.30
CA VAL A 158 4.75 -3.64 8.42
C VAL A 158 4.65 -5.17 8.33
N VAL A 159 5.46 -5.81 7.47
CA VAL A 159 5.54 -7.28 7.39
C VAL A 159 6.05 -7.88 8.70
N GLN A 160 7.12 -7.31 9.25
CA GLN A 160 7.67 -7.72 10.55
C GLN A 160 6.65 -7.52 11.67
N TYR A 161 5.92 -6.40 11.66
CA TYR A 161 4.86 -6.13 12.63
C TYR A 161 3.76 -7.20 12.61
N LEU A 162 3.28 -7.60 11.42
CA LEU A 162 2.29 -8.68 11.31
C LEU A 162 2.86 -10.02 11.80
N GLU A 163 4.12 -10.33 11.49
CA GLU A 163 4.79 -11.53 11.99
C GLU A 163 4.89 -11.53 13.53
N GLU A 164 5.34 -10.43 14.14
CA GLU A 164 5.40 -10.26 15.59
C GLU A 164 4.01 -10.43 16.24
N LYS A 165 2.99 -9.75 15.70
CA LYS A 165 1.61 -9.85 16.19
C LYS A 165 1.00 -11.24 16.03
N SER A 166 1.45 -12.03 15.05
CA SER A 166 1.01 -13.42 14.88
C SER A 166 1.35 -14.33 16.07
N HIS A 167 2.33 -13.93 16.88
CA HIS A 167 2.69 -14.62 18.12
C HIS A 167 1.85 -14.16 19.32
N GLU A 168 1.22 -12.98 19.23
CA GLU A 168 0.47 -12.34 20.33
C GLU A 168 -1.04 -12.54 20.24
N SER A 169 -1.62 -12.67 19.03
CA SER A 169 -3.07 -12.75 18.82
C SER A 169 -3.44 -13.82 17.79
N ALA A 170 -4.52 -14.57 18.06
CA ALA A 170 -5.04 -15.60 17.17
C ALA A 170 -5.55 -14.99 15.84
N GLU A 171 -6.15 -13.81 15.90
CA GLU A 171 -6.63 -13.05 14.74
C GLU A 171 -5.48 -12.63 13.83
N HIS A 172 -4.39 -12.11 14.41
CA HIS A 172 -3.19 -11.74 13.65
C HIS A 172 -2.49 -12.97 13.09
N ARG A 173 -2.47 -14.08 13.84
CA ARG A 173 -1.96 -15.37 13.33
C ARG A 173 -2.72 -15.84 12.11
N ALA A 174 -4.05 -15.84 12.20
CA ALA A 174 -4.91 -16.24 11.10
C ALA A 174 -4.75 -15.30 9.89
N LEU A 175 -4.58 -13.99 10.10
CA LEU A 175 -4.25 -13.06 9.02
C LEU A 175 -2.88 -13.36 8.40
N PHE A 176 -1.85 -13.57 9.22
CA PHE A 176 -0.49 -13.86 8.78
C PHE A 176 -0.46 -15.10 7.86
N GLU A 177 -1.13 -16.19 8.25
CA GLU A 177 -1.27 -17.41 7.44
C GLU A 177 -2.00 -17.18 6.11
N LYS A 178 -2.93 -16.20 6.08
CA LYS A 178 -3.69 -15.82 4.88
C LYS A 178 -2.99 -14.76 4.05
N THR A 179 -1.81 -14.27 4.42
CA THR A 179 -1.18 -13.13 3.75
C THR A 179 -0.17 -13.57 2.68
N SER A 180 -0.16 -12.88 1.56
CA SER A 180 0.92 -12.91 0.57
C SER A 180 1.47 -11.51 0.35
N TYR A 181 2.74 -11.42 0.00
CA TYR A 181 3.42 -10.16 -0.25
C TYR A 181 3.76 -10.04 -1.73
N VAL A 182 3.50 -8.88 -2.31
CA VAL A 182 3.99 -8.51 -3.64
C VAL A 182 5.02 -7.41 -3.50
N GLN A 183 6.17 -7.57 -4.15
CA GLN A 183 7.18 -6.52 -4.25
C GLN A 183 7.21 -5.98 -5.66
N MET A 184 6.88 -4.69 -5.80
CA MET A 184 6.84 -4.04 -7.10
C MET A 184 8.24 -3.56 -7.50
N GLY A 185 8.58 -3.78 -8.77
CA GLY A 185 9.74 -3.15 -9.39
C GLY A 185 9.52 -1.66 -9.64
N TYR A 186 10.51 -1.04 -10.28
CA TYR A 186 10.42 0.36 -10.68
C TYR A 186 9.31 0.56 -11.73
N TYR A 187 8.40 1.51 -11.50
CA TYR A 187 7.33 1.80 -12.45
C TYR A 187 7.85 2.54 -13.67
N LEU A 188 7.54 2.03 -14.86
CA LEU A 188 7.86 2.69 -16.12
C LEU A 188 7.17 4.07 -16.22
N ASP A 189 5.99 4.23 -15.62
CA ASP A 189 5.29 5.53 -15.53
C ASP A 189 6.11 6.63 -14.83
N ASN A 190 7.08 6.26 -13.99
CA ASN A 190 7.95 7.24 -13.35
C ASN A 190 8.85 7.95 -14.37
N TRP A 191 9.23 7.29 -15.47
CA TRP A 191 9.99 7.93 -16.54
C TRP A 191 9.17 9.00 -17.28
N ASN A 192 7.86 8.80 -17.41
CA ASN A 192 6.96 9.80 -17.99
C ASN A 192 6.80 11.02 -17.06
N LYS A 193 6.78 10.78 -15.74
CA LYS A 193 6.65 11.85 -14.73
C LYS A 193 7.95 12.60 -14.48
N ASN A 194 9.09 11.94 -14.65
CA ASN A 194 10.40 12.53 -14.47
C ASN A 194 11.31 12.17 -15.65
N PRO A 195 11.29 12.97 -16.73
CA PRO A 195 12.10 12.74 -17.93
C PRO A 195 13.60 12.68 -17.68
N ILE A 196 14.10 13.22 -16.55
CA ILE A 196 15.52 13.13 -16.17
C ILE A 196 15.92 11.68 -15.87
N LEU A 197 14.98 10.84 -15.43
CA LEU A 197 15.22 9.42 -15.15
C LEU A 197 15.03 8.52 -16.39
N PHE A 198 14.58 9.08 -17.52
CA PHE A 198 14.34 8.31 -18.74
C PHE A 198 15.66 7.75 -19.31
N PRO A 199 15.74 6.44 -19.64
CA PRO A 199 16.95 5.86 -20.23
C PRO A 199 17.35 6.57 -21.52
N LYS A 200 18.61 7.05 -21.59
CA LYS A 200 19.11 7.77 -22.75
C LYS A 200 19.72 6.80 -23.76
N LYS A 201 19.29 6.89 -25.02
CA LYS A 201 19.86 6.08 -26.10
C LYS A 201 21.30 6.50 -26.37
N VAL A 202 22.22 5.55 -26.38
CA VAL A 202 23.66 5.77 -26.65
C VAL A 202 24.20 4.93 -27.81
N GLY A 203 23.38 4.08 -28.41
CA GLY A 203 23.77 3.22 -29.52
C GLY A 203 22.59 2.52 -30.19
N ARG A 204 22.88 1.50 -31.02
CA ARG A 204 21.85 0.67 -31.64
C ARG A 204 21.26 -0.26 -30.59
N ALA A 205 20.02 0.02 -30.16
CA ALA A 205 19.33 -0.69 -29.08
C ALA A 205 20.04 -0.65 -27.71
N THR A 206 20.98 0.28 -27.51
CA THR A 206 21.68 0.48 -26.24
C THR A 206 21.18 1.75 -25.57
N TYR A 207 20.80 1.63 -24.30
CA TYR A 207 20.33 2.72 -23.46
C TYR A 207 21.09 2.71 -22.13
N ILE A 208 21.40 3.89 -21.60
CA ILE A 208 22.00 4.06 -20.28
C ILE A 208 20.97 4.68 -19.36
N HIS A 209 20.78 4.07 -18.18
CA HIS A 209 19.95 4.65 -17.14
C HIS A 209 20.74 5.79 -16.45
N PRO A 210 20.17 6.99 -16.30
CA PRO A 210 20.87 8.17 -15.75
C PRO A 210 21.44 7.99 -14.33
N LEU A 211 20.87 7.06 -13.55
CA LEU A 211 21.33 6.72 -12.19
C LEU A 211 22.47 5.67 -12.13
N LEU A 212 22.93 5.18 -13.29
CA LEU A 212 24.01 4.18 -13.39
C LEU A 212 25.32 4.79 -13.94
N ILE A 213 25.43 6.12 -13.90
CA ILE A 213 26.58 6.90 -14.37
C ILE A 213 27.40 7.36 -13.18
#